data_AF-A0A381SZ54-F1
#
_entry.id   AF-A0A381SZ54-F1
#
_cell.length_a   1.000
_cell.length_b   1.000
_cell.length_c   1.000
_cell.angle_alpha   90.00
_cell.angle_beta   90.00
_cell.angle_gamma   90.00
#
_symmetry.space_group_name_H-M   'P 1'
#
loop_
_entity.id
_entity.type
_entity.pdbx_description
1 polymer ?
#
loop_
_entity_poly.entity_id
_entity_poly.type
_entity_poly.pdbx_seq_one_letter_code
_entity_poly.pdbx_strand_id
1 'polypeptide(L)'
;MNRAILFFLVLFSCNQNTKTTLQGVAFGTTYSVQYFSENQIDYSIQLDSIFDLINNSMSTYIDTSIISRINNNESVRVDNHFVNVFNTSKKIFDK
;
A
#
# COMPACT_ATOMS: atom_id res chain seq x y z
N MET A 1 -24.82 44.88 15.16
CA MET A 1 -24.77 43.53 15.75
C MET A 1 -24.36 42.42 14.77
N ASN A 2 -24.56 42.57 13.45
CA ASN A 2 -24.29 41.48 12.48
C ASN A 2 -22.82 41.29 12.05
N ARG A 3 -21.98 42.34 12.06
CA ARG A 3 -20.59 42.25 11.56
C ARG A 3 -19.66 41.47 12.50
N ALA A 4 -19.85 41.60 13.82
CA ALA A 4 -19.05 40.89 14.82
C ALA A 4 -19.35 39.38 14.83
N ILE A 5 -20.62 38.99 14.62
CA ILE A 5 -21.04 37.59 14.50
C ILE A 5 -20.44 36.96 13.24
N LEU A 6 -20.45 37.69 12.12
CA LEU A 6 -19.83 37.24 10.87
C LEU A 6 -18.32 37.03 11.03
N PHE A 7 -17.64 37.92 11.76
CA PHE A 7 -16.20 37.79 12.06
C PHE A 7 -15.91 36.59 12.97
N PHE A 8 -16.78 36.30 13.94
CA PHE A 8 -16.66 35.14 14.83
C PHE A 8 -16.89 33.80 14.10
N LEU A 9 -17.79 33.76 13.11
CA LEU A 9 -18.06 32.56 12.29
C LEU A 9 -16.85 32.15 11.42
N VAL A 10 -16.05 33.11 10.97
CA VAL A 10 -14.84 32.83 10.17
C VAL A 10 -13.75 32.15 11.00
N LEU A 11 -13.73 32.36 12.32
CA LEU A 11 -12.72 31.78 13.22
C LEU A 11 -12.92 30.28 13.49
N PHE A 12 -14.12 29.73 13.25
CA PHE A 12 -14.42 28.30 13.46
C PHE A 12 -14.31 27.43 12.19
N SER A 13 -13.93 28.01 11.05
CA SER A 13 -13.87 27.28 9.76
C SER A 13 -12.55 26.53 9.51
N CYS A 14 -11.63 26.49 10.48
CA CYS A 14 -10.36 25.79 10.31
C CYS A 14 -10.56 24.28 10.47
N ASN A 15 -10.66 23.56 9.35
CA ASN A 15 -10.71 22.10 9.35
C ASN A 15 -9.28 21.57 9.17
N GLN A 16 -8.67 21.13 10.27
CA GLN A 16 -7.28 20.67 10.28
C GLN A 16 -7.21 19.18 9.91
N ASN A 17 -7.29 18.91 8.61
CA ASN A 17 -6.92 17.59 8.09
C ASN A 17 -5.40 17.43 8.26
N THR A 18 -4.99 16.69 9.28
CA THR A 18 -3.58 16.47 9.58
C THR A 18 -2.97 15.52 8.56
N LYS A 19 -1.80 15.89 8.04
CA LYS A 19 -0.99 15.04 7.16
C LYS A 19 -0.30 13.96 8.00
N THR A 20 -0.57 12.70 7.68
CA THR A 20 0.12 11.54 8.23
C THR A 20 1.17 11.05 7.24
N THR A 21 2.32 10.60 7.74
CA THR A 21 3.38 9.99 6.94
C THR A 21 3.78 8.67 7.58
N LEU A 22 3.60 7.57 6.86
CA LEU A 22 4.03 6.22 7.25
C LEU A 22 5.27 5.85 6.44
N GLN A 23 6.29 5.34 7.11
CA GLN A 23 7.56 4.95 6.49
C GLN A 23 8.04 3.64 7.09
N GLY A 24 8.73 2.86 6.28
CA GLY A 24 9.26 1.58 6.70
C GLY A 24 10.13 0.93 5.64
N VAL A 25 10.40 -0.35 5.83
CA VAL A 25 11.22 -1.18 4.94
C VAL A 25 10.36 -2.31 4.39
N ALA A 26 10.41 -2.52 3.08
CA ALA A 26 9.76 -3.65 2.41
C ALA A 26 10.56 -4.03 1.15
N PHE A 27 10.58 -5.32 0.80
CA PHE A 27 11.21 -5.83 -0.43
C PHE A 27 12.68 -5.41 -0.62
N GLY A 28 13.45 -5.28 0.47
CA GLY A 28 14.86 -4.87 0.44
C GLY A 28 15.11 -3.37 0.21
N THR A 29 14.06 -2.54 0.28
CA THR A 29 14.15 -1.07 0.16
C THR A 29 13.24 -0.38 1.17
N THR A 30 13.16 0.96 1.13
CA THR A 30 12.27 1.76 1.98
C THR A 30 11.01 2.20 1.22
N TYR A 31 9.94 2.47 1.96
CA TYR A 31 8.71 3.07 1.44
C TYR A 31 8.33 4.32 2.23
N SER A 32 7.54 5.20 1.62
CA SER A 32 6.95 6.37 2.26
C SER A 32 5.55 6.62 1.70
N VAL A 33 4.53 6.54 2.55
CA VAL A 33 3.13 6.80 2.21
C VAL A 33 2.65 8.03 2.96
N GLN A 34 2.12 9.00 2.24
CA GLN A 34 1.64 10.27 2.80
C GLN A 34 0.16 10.43 2.47
N TYR A 35 -0.65 10.73 3.48
CA TYR A 35 -2.10 10.92 3.33
C TYR A 35 -2.64 11.91 4.35
N PHE A 36 -3.83 12.43 4.08
CA PHE A 36 -4.59 13.24 5.02
C PHE A 36 -5.72 12.38 5.60
N SER A 37 -5.94 12.48 6.92
CA SER A 37 -7.00 11.74 7.61
C SER A 37 -7.60 12.61 8.70
N GLU A 38 -8.94 12.65 8.78
CA GLU A 38 -9.68 13.43 9.77
C GLU A 38 -9.39 12.96 11.21
N ASN A 39 -9.08 11.67 11.40
CA ASN A 39 -8.89 11.05 12.70
C ASN A 39 -7.48 10.48 12.92
N GLN A 40 -6.50 10.91 12.11
CA GLN A 40 -5.14 10.35 12.15
C GLN A 40 -5.11 8.82 12.08
N ILE A 41 -6.02 8.22 11.30
CA ILE A 41 -6.13 6.76 11.16
C ILE A 41 -4.75 6.22 10.74
N ASP A 42 -4.23 5.26 11.49
CA ASP A 42 -2.98 4.56 11.18
C ASP A 42 -3.27 3.36 10.25
N TYR A 43 -2.64 3.36 9.08
CA TYR A 43 -2.75 2.29 8.10
C TYR A 43 -1.55 1.32 8.08
N SER A 44 -0.65 1.39 9.07
CA SER A 44 0.57 0.58 9.11
C SER A 44 0.27 -0.91 9.01
N ILE A 45 -0.71 -1.41 9.77
CA ILE A 45 -1.11 -2.83 9.76
C ILE A 45 -1.63 -3.25 8.37
N GLN A 46 -2.40 -2.38 7.71
CA GLN A 46 -2.95 -2.66 6.39
C GLN A 46 -1.85 -2.67 5.32
N LEU A 47 -0.85 -1.78 5.44
CA LEU A 47 0.33 -1.78 4.58
C LEU A 47 1.15 -3.06 4.78
N ASP A 48 1.42 -3.45 6.03
CA ASP A 48 2.15 -4.69 6.34
C ASP A 48 1.43 -5.91 5.78
N SER A 49 0.10 -5.98 5.93
CA SER A 49 -0.71 -7.05 5.36
C SER A 49 -0.62 -7.13 3.82
N ILE A 50 -0.56 -5.99 3.13
CA ILE A 50 -0.35 -5.95 1.67
C ILE A 50 1.06 -6.44 1.33
N PHE A 51 2.08 -6.02 2.07
CA PHE A 51 3.46 -6.45 1.82
C PHE A 51 3.63 -7.96 2.03
N ASP A 52 3.03 -8.51 3.08
CA ASP A 52 3.03 -9.95 3.35
C ASP A 52 2.32 -10.72 2.24
N LEU A 53 1.17 -10.23 1.78
CA LEU A 53 0.43 -10.83 0.67
C LEU A 53 1.29 -10.86 -0.62
N ILE A 54 2.00 -9.78 -0.93
CA ILE A 54 2.90 -9.73 -2.08
C ILE A 54 4.13 -10.63 -1.90
N ASN A 55 4.72 -10.68 -0.70
CA ASN A 55 5.84 -11.57 -0.39
C ASN A 55 5.47 -13.05 -0.54
N ASN A 56 4.31 -13.45 -0.02
CA ASN A 56 3.80 -14.82 -0.15
C ASN A 56 3.54 -15.20 -1.61
N SER A 57 3.24 -14.23 -2.47
CA SER A 57 3.03 -14.47 -3.90
C SER A 57 4.34 -14.51 -4.69
N MET A 58 5.20 -13.50 -4.54
CA MET A 58 6.22 -13.15 -5.52
C MET A 58 7.63 -12.95 -4.95
N SER A 59 7.88 -13.23 -3.67
CA SER A 59 9.25 -13.16 -3.13
C SER A 59 10.06 -14.39 -3.54
N THR A 60 11.10 -14.20 -4.35
CA THR A 60 12.06 -15.27 -4.69
C THR A 60 13.04 -15.59 -3.58
N TYR A 61 12.98 -14.89 -2.44
CA TYR A 61 13.84 -15.09 -1.27
C TYR A 61 13.13 -15.86 -0.15
N ILE A 62 11.83 -16.08 -0.27
CA ILE A 62 11.02 -16.84 0.69
C ILE A 62 10.67 -18.18 0.05
N ASP A 63 11.19 -19.27 0.58
CA ASP A 63 11.07 -20.61 -0.01
C ASP A 63 9.61 -21.08 -0.15
N THR A 64 8.74 -20.64 0.76
CA THR A 64 7.32 -20.99 0.78
C THR A 64 6.44 -20.13 -0.13
N SER A 65 7.00 -19.09 -0.77
CA SER A 65 6.24 -18.23 -1.66
C SER A 65 5.76 -18.99 -2.91
N ILE A 66 4.69 -18.51 -3.54
CA ILE A 66 4.15 -19.13 -4.76
C ILE A 66 5.22 -19.19 -5.85
N ILE A 67 5.93 -18.09 -6.13
CA ILE A 67 6.97 -18.07 -7.17
C ILE A 67 8.14 -19.02 -6.85
N SER A 68 8.57 -19.13 -5.59
CA SER A 68 9.65 -20.04 -5.20
C SER A 68 9.25 -21.50 -5.41
N ARG A 69 8.02 -21.85 -5.03
CA ARG A 69 7.45 -23.19 -5.26
C ARG A 69 7.34 -23.52 -6.74
N ILE A 70 6.91 -22.57 -7.58
CA ILE A 70 6.90 -22.73 -9.05
C ILE A 70 8.32 -22.98 -9.57
N ASN A 71 9.30 -22.17 -9.12
CA ASN A 71 10.71 -22.32 -9.52
C ASN A 71 11.31 -23.66 -9.10
N ASN A 72 10.79 -24.27 -8.03
CA ASN A 72 11.13 -25.61 -7.57
C ASN A 72 10.33 -26.73 -8.27
N ASN A 73 9.58 -26.41 -9.34
CA ASN A 73 8.71 -27.32 -10.08
C ASN A 73 7.60 -27.97 -9.24
N GLU A 74 7.17 -27.32 -8.15
CA GLU A 74 6.04 -27.80 -7.35
C GLU A 74 4.71 -27.45 -8.02
N SER A 75 3.74 -28.36 -7.90
CA SER A 75 2.35 -28.07 -8.28
C SER A 75 1.69 -27.17 -7.22
N VAL A 76 1.54 -25.88 -7.54
CA VAL A 76 0.90 -24.88 -6.67
C VAL A 76 -0.17 -24.11 -7.44
N ARG A 77 -1.30 -23.81 -6.78
CA ARG A 77 -2.31 -22.89 -7.32
C ARG A 77 -1.81 -21.45 -7.18
N VAL A 78 -1.72 -20.75 -8.30
CA VAL A 78 -1.33 -19.33 -8.33
C VAL A 78 -2.48 -18.41 -7.91
N ASP A 79 -2.13 -17.25 -7.36
CA ASP A 79 -3.06 -16.19 -7.04
C ASP A 79 -3.21 -15.17 -8.20
N ASN A 80 -4.11 -14.22 -8.02
CA ASN A 80 -4.36 -13.18 -9.02
C ASN A 80 -3.18 -12.19 -9.15
N HIS A 81 -2.38 -11.98 -8.11
CA HIS A 81 -1.23 -11.07 -8.16
C HIS A 81 -0.15 -11.63 -9.09
N PHE A 82 0.21 -12.89 -8.91
CA PHE A 82 1.13 -13.62 -9.77
C PHE A 82 0.63 -13.65 -11.22
N VAL A 83 -0.65 -14.01 -11.44
CA VAL A 83 -1.24 -14.07 -12.80
C VAL A 83 -1.17 -12.71 -13.49
N ASN A 84 -1.51 -11.63 -12.78
CA ASN A 84 -1.48 -10.28 -13.35
C ASN A 84 -0.06 -9.84 -13.72
N VAL A 85 0.91 -10.05 -12.83
CA VAL A 85 2.31 -9.69 -13.07
C VAL A 85 2.90 -10.52 -14.22
N PHE A 86 2.69 -11.83 -14.21
CA PHE A 86 3.16 -12.73 -15.28
C PHE A 86 2.57 -12.38 -16.65
N ASN A 87 1.25 -12.16 -16.72
CA ASN A 87 0.62 -11.78 -17.99
C ASN A 87 1.10 -10.40 -18.47
N THR A 88 1.36 -9.48 -17.54
CA THR A 88 1.90 -8.15 -17.88
C THR A 88 3.35 -8.24 -18.36
N SER A 89 4.20 -9.05 -17.72
CA SER A 89 5.58 -9.24 -18.15
C SER A 89 5.67 -9.86 -19.53
N LYS A 90 4.83 -10.85 -19.85
CA LYS A 90 4.71 -11.39 -21.22
C LYS A 90 4.36 -10.33 -22.25
N LYS A 91 3.32 -9.53 -21.97
CA LYS A 91 2.92 -8.41 -22.85
C LYS A 91 4.03 -7.38 -23.07
N ILE A 92 4.90 -7.17 -22.08
CA ILE A 92 6.04 -6.24 -22.20
C ILE A 92 7.17 -6.87 -22.99
N PHE A 93 7.45 -8.16 -22.81
CA PHE A 93 8.46 -8.90 -23.56
C PHE A 93 8.11 -9.00 -25.06
N ASP A 94 6.83 -9.17 -25.38
CA ASP A 94 6.34 -9.29 -26.76
C ASP A 94 6.23 -7.92 -27.50
N LYS A 95 6.56 -6.80 -26.84
CA LYS A 95 6.64 -5.47 -27.46
C LYS A 95 8.02 -5.21 -28.04
#